data_AF-A0A0S2ZQF6-F1
#
_entry.id   AF-A0A0S2ZQF6-F1
#
_cell.length_a   1.000
_cell.length_b   1.000
_cell.length_c   1.000
_cell.angle_alpha   90.00
_cell.angle_beta   90.00
_cell.angle_gamma   90.00
#
_symmetry.space_group_name_H-M   'P 1'
#
loop_
_entity.id
_entity.type
_entity.pdbx_description
1 polymer ?
#
loop_
_entity_poly.entity_id
_entity_poly.type
_entity_poly.pdbx_seq_one_letter_code
_entity_poly.pdbx_strand_id
1 'polypeptide(L)'
;MKRFSKLYIMMFLLFSVISFASFAASDSDLDRLEEVYNEVIVNGNQDFLSGFSSKELAIIRNTIYAKRGYKFKRKEYQRYFGAKDWYKGTTDKQNILNKNEQKLVDIIVKYEKNGGSSNSSSGYSAPSTQMPNLDLDSGSPSTEEIEAAPEANSDTTHYINLD
;
A
#
# COMPACT_ATOMS: atom_id res chain seq x y z
N MET A 1 23.81 46.92 22.12
CA MET A 1 23.29 45.82 21.28
C MET A 1 22.27 44.97 22.07
N LYS A 2 21.03 45.43 22.29
CA LYS A 2 19.98 44.67 23.01
C LYS A 2 18.62 44.64 22.30
N ARG A 3 18.54 45.26 21.11
CA ARG A 3 17.29 45.41 20.33
C ARG A 3 17.04 44.18 19.42
N PHE A 4 18.11 43.47 19.05
CA PHE A 4 18.05 42.32 18.15
C PHE A 4 17.57 41.02 18.83
N SER A 5 17.87 40.79 20.12
CA SER A 5 17.40 39.57 20.82
C SER A 5 15.88 39.44 20.91
N LYS A 6 15.14 40.55 21.03
CA LYS A 6 13.67 40.52 21.08
C LYS A 6 13.05 40.17 19.73
N LEU A 7 13.70 40.55 18.64
CA LEU A 7 13.28 40.21 17.28
C LEU A 7 13.56 38.73 16.97
N TYR A 8 14.69 38.18 17.42
CA TYR A 8 14.99 36.75 17.31
C TYR A 8 14.10 35.87 18.21
N ILE A 9 13.78 36.29 19.44
CA ILE A 9 12.81 35.58 20.30
C ILE A 9 11.41 35.54 19.65
N MET A 10 10.99 36.63 19.00
CA MET A 10 9.70 36.70 18.31
C MET A 10 9.68 35.87 17.02
N MET A 11 10.77 35.88 16.25
CA MET A 11 10.95 35.00 15.08
C MET A 11 11.03 33.52 15.46
N PHE A 12 11.67 33.17 16.58
CA PHE A 12 11.72 31.78 17.08
C PHE A 12 10.33 31.29 17.54
N LEU A 13 9.50 32.17 18.10
CA LEU A 13 8.11 31.86 18.46
C LEU A 13 7.19 31.75 17.24
N LEU A 14 7.38 32.56 16.19
CA LEU A 14 6.62 32.47 14.93
C LEU A 14 6.97 31.20 14.12
N PHE A 15 8.21 30.73 14.15
CA PHE A 15 8.61 29.46 13.51
C PHE A 15 8.23 28.21 14.31
N SER A 16 7.95 28.33 15.62
CA SER A 16 7.56 27.19 16.47
C SER A 16 6.12 26.70 16.19
N VAL A 17 5.22 27.59 15.74
CA VAL A 17 3.80 27.26 15.51
C VAL A 17 3.54 26.59 14.15
N ILE A 18 4.44 26.76 13.18
CA ILE A 18 4.28 26.19 11.83
C ILE A 18 4.74 24.71 11.79
N SER A 19 5.59 24.28 12.72
CA SER A 19 6.16 22.93 12.72
C SER A 19 5.33 21.86 13.43
N PHE A 20 4.17 22.19 14.04
CA PHE A 20 3.37 21.20 14.77
C PHE A 20 2.13 20.70 14.03
N ALA A 21 1.77 21.31 12.89
CA ALA A 21 0.51 21.05 12.19
C ALA A 21 0.60 20.00 11.07
N SER A 22 1.65 19.17 11.02
CA SER A 22 1.66 17.97 10.17
C SER A 22 1.21 16.75 10.98
N PHE A 23 0.02 16.85 11.58
CA PHE A 23 -0.69 15.65 12.04
C PHE A 23 -1.19 14.96 10.77
N ALA A 24 -0.36 14.08 10.21
CA ALA A 24 -0.60 13.41 8.95
C ALA A 24 -2.00 12.80 8.96
N ALA A 25 -2.88 13.27 8.06
CA ALA A 25 -4.11 12.56 7.77
C ALA A 25 -3.73 11.14 7.36
N SER A 26 -4.20 10.15 8.12
CA SER A 26 -4.00 8.75 7.77
C SER A 26 -4.66 8.48 6.42
N ASP A 27 -3.97 7.74 5.56
CA ASP A 27 -4.54 7.36 4.27
C ASP A 27 -5.62 6.30 4.49
N SER A 28 -6.75 6.42 3.80
CA SER A 28 -7.91 5.53 3.96
C SER A 28 -7.57 4.05 3.75
N ASP A 29 -6.57 3.73 2.92
CA ASP A 29 -6.17 2.34 2.70
C ASP A 29 -5.47 1.74 3.93
N LEU A 30 -4.71 2.57 4.67
CA LEU A 30 -4.05 2.16 5.90
C LEU A 30 -5.07 1.95 7.01
N ASP A 31 -6.07 2.83 7.10
CA ASP A 31 -7.15 2.73 8.08
C ASP A 31 -8.04 1.50 7.81
N ARG A 32 -8.40 1.25 6.54
CA ARG A 32 -9.18 0.08 6.15
C ARG A 32 -8.41 -1.23 6.37
N LEU A 33 -7.10 -1.23 6.13
CA LEU A 33 -6.27 -2.38 6.46
C LEU A 33 -6.21 -2.61 7.97
N GLU A 34 -6.07 -1.56 8.77
CA GLU A 34 -6.04 -1.64 10.24
C GLU A 34 -7.35 -2.21 10.80
N GLU A 35 -8.49 -1.72 10.31
CA GLU A 35 -9.82 -2.23 10.68
C GLU A 35 -9.96 -3.72 10.35
N VAL A 36 -9.62 -4.12 9.13
CA VAL A 36 -9.69 -5.52 8.69
C VAL A 36 -8.74 -6.40 9.50
N TYR A 37 -7.53 -5.90 9.81
CA TYR A 37 -6.59 -6.63 10.65
C TYR A 37 -7.17 -6.86 12.05
N ASN A 38 -7.72 -5.83 12.67
CA ASN A 38 -8.30 -5.94 14.00
C ASN A 38 -9.50 -6.89 14.01
N GLU A 39 -10.43 -6.79 13.06
CA GLU A 39 -11.56 -7.70 13.01
C GLU A 39 -11.16 -9.15 12.72
N VAL A 40 -10.32 -9.38 11.70
CA VAL A 40 -10.04 -10.74 11.21
C VAL A 40 -8.98 -11.45 12.05
N ILE A 41 -7.93 -10.74 12.48
CA ILE A 41 -6.80 -11.35 13.19
C ILE A 41 -6.95 -11.25 14.70
N VAL A 42 -7.35 -10.07 15.22
CA VAL A 42 -7.47 -9.85 16.66
C VAL A 42 -8.79 -10.42 17.18
N ASN A 43 -9.91 -10.07 16.55
CA ASN A 43 -11.25 -10.50 16.99
C ASN A 43 -11.65 -11.86 16.40
N GLY A 44 -10.95 -12.35 15.38
CA GLY A 44 -11.24 -13.63 14.73
C GLY A 44 -12.51 -13.63 13.85
N ASN A 45 -13.05 -12.45 13.57
CA ASN A 45 -14.28 -12.23 12.82
C ASN A 45 -14.01 -12.24 11.30
N GLN A 46 -13.88 -13.44 10.72
CA GLN A 46 -13.65 -13.57 9.26
C GLN A 46 -14.87 -13.14 8.43
N ASP A 47 -16.08 -13.20 8.98
CA ASP A 47 -17.31 -12.79 8.30
C ASP A 47 -17.33 -11.29 7.98
N PHE A 48 -16.50 -10.50 8.68
CA PHE A 48 -16.27 -9.09 8.36
C PHE A 48 -15.86 -8.86 6.90
N LEU A 49 -15.16 -9.81 6.29
CA LEU A 49 -14.74 -9.73 4.89
C LEU A 49 -15.92 -9.72 3.89
N SER A 50 -17.12 -10.14 4.31
CA SER A 50 -18.33 -10.10 3.47
C SER A 50 -18.82 -8.69 3.15
N GLY A 51 -18.39 -7.69 3.93
CA GLY A 51 -18.68 -6.28 3.68
C GLY A 51 -17.85 -5.65 2.55
N PHE A 52 -16.96 -6.41 1.91
CA PHE A 52 -16.00 -5.91 0.94
C PHE A 52 -16.20 -6.58 -0.41
N SER A 53 -16.13 -5.81 -1.49
CA SER A 53 -16.06 -6.35 -2.85
C SER A 53 -14.72 -7.06 -3.09
N SER A 54 -14.66 -7.94 -4.10
CA SER A 54 -13.41 -8.62 -4.48
C SER A 54 -12.29 -7.63 -4.81
N LYS A 55 -12.62 -6.46 -5.37
CA LYS A 55 -11.63 -5.42 -5.69
C LYS A 55 -11.09 -4.77 -4.42
N GLU A 56 -11.95 -4.48 -3.45
CA GLU A 56 -11.52 -3.92 -2.18
C GLU A 56 -10.64 -4.89 -1.39
N LEU A 57 -11.00 -6.18 -1.38
CA LEU A 57 -10.19 -7.24 -0.79
C LEU A 57 -8.81 -7.32 -1.46
N ALA A 58 -8.75 -7.21 -2.79
CA ALA A 58 -7.48 -7.16 -3.52
C ALA A 58 -6.65 -5.93 -3.13
N ILE A 59 -7.27 -4.74 -3.00
CA ILE A 59 -6.56 -3.54 -2.53
C ILE A 59 -6.05 -3.74 -1.10
N ILE A 60 -6.87 -4.23 -0.17
CA ILE A 60 -6.47 -4.46 1.23
C ILE A 60 -5.29 -5.43 1.30
N ARG A 61 -5.35 -6.56 0.59
CA ARG A 61 -4.24 -7.51 0.49
C ARG A 61 -2.99 -6.80 -0.02
N ASN A 62 -3.08 -6.07 -1.13
CA ASN A 62 -1.94 -5.40 -1.73
C ASN A 62 -1.40 -4.25 -0.86
N THR A 63 -2.22 -3.59 -0.05
CA THR A 63 -1.77 -2.58 0.91
C THR A 63 -0.80 -3.17 1.94
N ILE A 64 -0.99 -4.43 2.35
CA ILE A 64 -0.05 -5.13 3.25
C ILE A 64 1.34 -5.23 2.60
N TYR A 65 1.40 -5.62 1.33
CA TYR A 65 2.65 -5.70 0.56
C TYR A 65 3.25 -4.32 0.29
N ALA A 66 2.41 -3.34 -0.02
CA ALA A 66 2.82 -1.95 -0.25
C ALA A 66 3.49 -1.36 1.01
N LYS A 67 2.92 -1.59 2.20
CA LYS A 67 3.52 -1.17 3.49
C LYS A 67 4.88 -1.82 3.75
N ARG A 68 5.12 -3.02 3.21
CA ARG A 68 6.40 -3.73 3.30
C ARG A 68 7.37 -3.37 2.17
N GLY A 69 6.99 -2.43 1.30
CA GLY A 69 7.82 -1.93 0.22
C GLY A 69 7.86 -2.83 -1.02
N TYR A 70 6.84 -3.69 -1.21
CA TYR A 70 6.75 -4.47 -2.44
C TYR A 70 6.63 -3.57 -3.66
N LYS A 71 7.42 -3.85 -4.69
CA LYS A 71 7.36 -3.19 -6.00
C LYS A 71 6.39 -3.95 -6.91
N PHE A 72 5.23 -3.34 -7.16
CA PHE A 72 4.23 -3.93 -8.05
C PHE A 72 4.71 -3.93 -9.51
N LYS A 73 4.42 -5.00 -10.26
CA LYS A 73 4.67 -5.04 -11.71
C LYS A 73 3.45 -4.64 -12.53
N ARG A 74 2.25 -4.94 -12.03
CA ARG A 74 1.00 -4.51 -12.68
C ARG A 74 0.86 -2.99 -12.65
N LYS A 75 0.61 -2.42 -13.82
CA LYS A 75 0.42 -0.97 -14.02
C LYS A 75 -0.71 -0.38 -13.17
N GLU A 76 -1.74 -1.18 -12.86
CA GLU A 76 -2.85 -0.74 -12.01
C GLU A 76 -2.38 -0.42 -10.59
N TYR A 77 -1.60 -1.31 -9.97
CA TYR A 77 -1.10 -1.14 -8.60
C TYR A 77 0.08 -0.18 -8.54
N GLN A 78 0.92 -0.14 -9.58
CA GLN A 78 1.94 0.91 -9.71
C GLN A 78 1.32 2.30 -9.69
N ARG A 79 0.27 2.53 -10.49
CA ARG A 79 -0.46 3.82 -10.49
C ARG A 79 -1.17 4.07 -9.16
N TYR A 80 -1.85 3.05 -8.63
CA TYR A 80 -2.64 3.19 -7.42
C TYR A 80 -1.78 3.52 -6.20
N PHE A 81 -0.78 2.69 -5.90
CA PHE A 81 0.10 2.89 -4.75
C PHE A 81 1.18 3.94 -5.03
N GLY A 82 1.62 4.12 -6.27
CA GLY A 82 2.59 5.17 -6.62
C GLY A 82 2.06 6.59 -6.40
N ALA A 83 0.75 6.79 -6.33
CA ALA A 83 0.12 8.06 -5.96
C ALA A 83 0.02 8.28 -4.44
N LYS A 84 0.47 7.32 -3.62
CA LYS A 84 0.37 7.37 -2.15
C LYS A 84 1.68 7.85 -1.55
N ASP A 85 1.64 8.93 -0.78
CA ASP A 85 2.84 9.51 -0.15
C ASP A 85 3.56 8.55 0.80
N TRP A 86 2.81 7.61 1.41
CA TRP A 86 3.35 6.62 2.33
C TRP A 86 4.00 5.41 1.62
N TYR A 87 3.72 5.18 0.34
CA TYR A 87 4.20 4.01 -0.38
C TYR A 87 5.62 4.23 -0.93
N LYS A 88 6.50 3.27 -0.67
CA LYS A 88 7.87 3.25 -1.19
C LYS A 88 8.21 1.84 -1.64
N GLY A 89 8.13 1.57 -2.94
CA GLY A 89 8.53 0.28 -3.52
C GLY A 89 10.06 0.11 -3.44
N THR A 90 10.54 -0.77 -2.57
CA THR A 90 11.96 -1.03 -2.31
C THR A 90 12.41 -2.45 -2.63
N THR A 91 11.49 -3.41 -2.78
CA THR A 91 11.83 -4.83 -2.97
C THR A 91 10.86 -5.54 -3.91
N ASP A 92 11.38 -6.44 -4.74
CA ASP A 92 10.59 -7.33 -5.60
C ASP A 92 10.31 -8.69 -4.91
N LYS A 93 10.81 -8.89 -3.68
CA LYS A 93 10.59 -10.12 -2.89
C LYS A 93 9.17 -10.20 -2.35
N GLN A 94 8.55 -11.38 -2.42
CA GLN A 94 7.20 -11.62 -1.88
C GLN A 94 7.19 -12.12 -0.44
N ASN A 95 8.25 -12.82 0.00
CA ASN A 95 8.40 -13.25 1.40
C ASN A 95 8.92 -12.10 2.27
N ILE A 96 8.07 -11.09 2.47
CA ILE A 96 8.37 -9.86 3.21
C ILE A 96 7.38 -9.59 4.34
N LEU A 97 6.40 -10.48 4.52
CA LEU A 97 5.34 -10.36 5.51
C LEU A 97 5.73 -11.04 6.81
N ASN A 98 5.27 -10.48 7.94
CA ASN A 98 5.32 -11.19 9.20
C ASN A 98 4.22 -12.26 9.29
N LYS A 99 4.27 -13.09 10.33
CA LYS A 99 3.32 -14.20 10.54
C LYS A 99 1.84 -13.78 10.53
N ASN A 100 1.50 -12.67 11.17
CA ASN A 100 0.10 -12.23 11.26
C ASN A 100 -0.37 -11.59 9.96
N GLU A 101 0.49 -10.83 9.29
CA GLU A 101 0.22 -10.29 7.96
C GLU A 101 0.01 -11.41 6.95
N GLN A 102 0.88 -12.42 6.95
CA GLN A 102 0.72 -13.59 6.09
C GLN A 102 -0.59 -14.32 6.37
N LYS A 103 -0.91 -14.53 7.66
CA LYS A 103 -2.20 -15.14 8.07
C LYS A 103 -3.40 -14.34 7.54
N LEU A 104 -3.36 -13.01 7.59
CA LEU A 104 -4.43 -12.17 7.06
C LEU A 104 -4.57 -12.31 5.54
N VAL A 105 -3.44 -12.26 4.82
CA VAL A 105 -3.40 -12.45 3.37
C VAL A 105 -4.01 -13.80 2.99
N ASP A 106 -3.65 -14.88 3.69
CA ASP A 106 -4.15 -16.23 3.42
C ASP A 106 -5.68 -16.32 3.62
N ILE A 107 -6.20 -15.68 4.68
CA ILE A 107 -7.65 -15.63 4.93
C ILE A 107 -8.37 -14.86 3.81
N ILE A 108 -7.87 -13.69 3.42
CA ILE A 108 -8.45 -12.88 2.34
C ILE A 108 -8.46 -13.66 1.02
N VAL A 109 -7.34 -14.29 0.66
CA VAL A 109 -7.22 -15.08 -0.59
C VAL A 109 -8.16 -16.28 -0.57
N LYS A 110 -8.30 -16.95 0.57
CA LYS A 110 -9.27 -18.04 0.72
C LYS A 110 -10.70 -17.53 0.54
N TYR A 111 -11.03 -16.37 1.12
CA TYR A 111 -12.34 -15.75 0.99
C TYR A 111 -12.66 -15.39 -0.47
N GLU A 112 -11.74 -14.75 -1.17
CA GLU A 112 -11.89 -14.40 -2.60
C GLU A 112 -12.15 -15.63 -3.48
N LYS A 113 -11.45 -16.74 -3.25
CA LYS A 113 -11.65 -17.99 -4.00
C LYS A 113 -13.02 -18.60 -3.76
N ASN A 114 -13.54 -18.50 -2.53
CA ASN A 114 -14.83 -19.06 -2.16
C ASN A 114 -16.01 -18.17 -2.61
N GLY A 115 -15.83 -16.85 -2.68
CA GLY A 115 -16.85 -15.90 -3.14
C GLY A 115 -16.80 -15.56 -4.65
N GLY A 116 -15.75 -15.97 -5.35
CA GLY A 116 -15.38 -15.47 -6.69
C GLY A 116 -16.15 -15.98 -7.91
N SER A 117 -17.40 -16.44 -7.78
CA SER A 117 -18.20 -16.92 -8.94
C SER A 117 -19.29 -15.96 -9.44
N SER A 118 -19.50 -14.79 -8.82
CA SER A 118 -20.51 -13.84 -9.31
C SER A 118 -20.03 -12.40 -9.29
N ASN A 119 -19.96 -11.80 -10.48
CA ASN A 119 -19.94 -10.36 -10.79
C ASN A 119 -18.57 -9.65 -10.82
N SER A 120 -17.78 -9.97 -11.85
CA SER A 120 -16.94 -8.96 -12.51
C SER A 120 -17.84 -7.98 -13.28
N SER A 121 -18.34 -6.94 -12.62
CA SER A 121 -18.95 -5.79 -13.29
C SER A 121 -18.05 -4.57 -13.10
N SER A 122 -17.48 -4.12 -14.20
CA SER A 122 -16.61 -2.95 -14.28
C SER A 122 -17.39 -1.68 -13.98
N GLY A 123 -17.14 -1.07 -12.83
CA GLY A 123 -17.67 0.25 -12.51
C GLY A 123 -17.03 0.83 -11.28
N TYR A 124 -15.88 1.50 -11.45
CA TYR A 124 -15.40 2.44 -10.43
C TYR A 124 -15.14 3.79 -11.07
N SER A 125 -15.94 4.77 -10.64
CA SER A 125 -15.61 6.19 -10.72
C SER A 125 -14.65 6.48 -9.57
N ALA A 126 -13.43 6.90 -9.90
CA ALA A 126 -12.48 7.38 -8.90
C ALA A 126 -12.99 8.71 -8.29
N PRO A 127 -12.78 8.96 -6.99
CA PRO A 127 -12.93 10.31 -6.43
C PRO A 127 -11.96 11.27 -7.13
N SER A 128 -12.51 12.36 -7.69
CA SER A 128 -11.77 13.36 -8.45
C SER A 128 -10.93 14.23 -7.52
N THR A 129 -9.66 13.87 -7.34
CA THR A 129 -8.62 14.83 -6.95
C THR A 129 -7.91 15.27 -8.23
N GLN A 130 -7.99 16.57 -8.54
CA GLN A 130 -7.32 17.18 -9.68
C GLN A 130 -5.82 16.87 -9.63
N MET A 131 -5.33 16.14 -10.63
CA MET A 131 -3.91 15.87 -10.82
C MET A 131 -3.29 17.04 -11.59
N PRO A 132 -2.19 17.64 -11.13
CA PRO A 132 -1.38 18.52 -11.97
C PRO A 132 -0.64 17.68 -13.03
N ASN A 133 -0.66 18.17 -14.28
CA ASN A 133 0.09 17.58 -15.38
C ASN A 133 1.60 17.64 -15.08
N LEU A 134 2.23 16.47 -14.93
CA LEU A 134 3.70 16.36 -14.98
C LEU A 134 4.07 15.75 -16.33
N ASP A 135 4.69 16.57 -17.18
CA ASP A 135 5.28 16.13 -18.44
C ASP A 135 6.40 15.12 -18.15
N LEU A 136 6.22 13.89 -18.64
CA LEU A 136 7.21 12.82 -18.55
C LEU A 136 8.22 12.98 -19.70
N ASP A 137 9.44 13.44 -19.39
CA ASP A 137 10.59 13.33 -20.28
C ASP A 137 11.16 11.90 -20.20
N SER A 138 11.26 11.26 -21.36
CA SER A 138 11.59 9.85 -21.53
C SER A 138 13.10 9.63 -21.62
N GLY A 139 13.66 8.85 -20.70
CA GLY A 139 15.00 8.28 -20.84
C GLY A 139 15.03 6.80 -20.45
N SER A 140 14.96 5.91 -21.44
CA SER A 140 15.34 4.49 -21.28
C SER A 140 16.86 4.34 -21.15
N PRO A 141 17.35 3.26 -20.52
CA PRO A 141 18.16 2.33 -21.33
C PRO A 141 17.97 0.83 -21.03
N SER A 142 17.94 0.09 -22.15
CA SER A 142 18.51 -1.23 -22.51
C SER A 142 18.57 -2.43 -21.55
N THR A 143 18.12 -3.53 -22.16
CA THR A 143 18.22 -4.98 -21.93
C THR A 143 19.64 -5.50 -21.65
N GLU A 144 19.74 -6.50 -20.75
CA GLU A 144 20.68 -7.62 -20.87
C GLU A 144 20.18 -8.85 -20.09
N GLU A 145 20.47 -10.02 -20.65
CA GLU A 145 19.95 -11.37 -20.41
C GLU A 145 21.09 -12.26 -19.89
N ILE A 146 20.92 -13.04 -18.80
CA ILE A 146 21.66 -14.30 -18.56
C ILE A 146 20.80 -15.31 -17.74
N GLU A 147 20.91 -16.56 -18.17
CA GLU A 147 20.21 -17.82 -17.86
C GLU A 147 20.44 -18.47 -16.48
N ALA A 148 19.67 -19.55 -16.27
CA ALA A 148 20.00 -20.82 -15.58
C ALA A 148 19.31 -21.13 -14.23
N ALA A 149 18.45 -22.17 -14.27
CA ALA A 149 17.81 -22.90 -13.16
C ALA A 149 18.71 -24.07 -12.67
N PRO A 150 18.25 -25.03 -11.83
CA PRO A 150 17.18 -25.07 -10.81
C PRO A 150 17.75 -25.48 -9.42
N GLU A 151 16.92 -25.55 -8.36
CA GLU A 151 16.88 -26.66 -7.38
C GLU A 151 16.08 -26.27 -6.10
N ALA A 152 15.44 -27.29 -5.54
CA ALA A 152 14.32 -27.27 -4.61
C ALA A 152 14.58 -26.76 -3.17
N ASN A 153 13.58 -26.06 -2.60
CA ASN A 153 13.05 -26.41 -1.28
C ASN A 153 11.56 -26.07 -1.21
N SER A 154 10.78 -27.08 -0.85
CA SER A 154 9.35 -27.07 -0.60
C SER A 154 9.02 -26.20 0.63
N ASP A 155 8.81 -24.91 0.40
CA ASP A 155 7.92 -24.10 1.24
C ASP A 155 6.75 -23.70 0.34
N THR A 156 5.55 -24.17 0.68
CA THR A 156 4.34 -24.00 -0.15
C THR A 156 4.01 -22.52 -0.25
N THR A 157 4.69 -21.83 -1.16
CA THR A 157 4.43 -20.45 -1.53
C THR A 157 3.14 -20.48 -2.32
N HIS A 158 2.03 -20.26 -1.61
CA HIS A 158 0.78 -19.92 -2.26
C HIS A 158 1.02 -18.65 -3.07
N TYR A 159 1.20 -18.80 -4.39
CA TYR A 159 1.29 -17.68 -5.33
C TYR A 159 -0.02 -16.90 -5.26
N ILE A 160 -0.02 -15.87 -4.42
CA ILE A 160 -1.03 -14.84 -4.47
C ILE A 160 -0.76 -14.00 -5.71
N ASN A 161 -1.81 -13.75 -6.50
CA ASN A 161 -1.66 -12.92 -7.67
C ASN A 161 -1.56 -11.46 -7.22
N LEU A 162 -0.33 -11.03 -6.94
CA LEU A 162 0.09 -9.63 -6.75
C LEU A 162 0.37 -8.95 -8.10
N ASP A 163 0.69 -9.79 -9.10
CA ASP A 163 0.72 -9.48 -10.51
C ASP A 163 -0.62 -9.91 -11.09
#